data_AF-A0A520EMK0-F1
#
_entry.id   AF-A0A520EMK0-F1
#
_cell.length_a   1.000
_cell.length_b   1.000
_cell.length_c   1.000
_cell.angle_alpha   90.00
_cell.angle_beta   90.00
_cell.angle_gamma   90.00
#
_symmetry.space_group_name_H-M   'P 1'
#
loop_
_entity.id
_entity.type
_entity.pdbx_description
1 polymer ?
#
loop_
_entity_poly.entity_id
_entity_poly.type
_entity_poly.pdbx_seq_one_letter_code
_entity_poly.pdbx_strand_id
1 'polypeptide(L)'
;WTFPYLYDESQHVALAYSAACTPDTFVFDGHRRLVYRGQLDGARPGNNLPVTAADVRGAVDAVLAGTPVPADQFPAMGCGIKWKPGNEPGY
;
A
#
# COMPACT_ATOMS: atom_id res chain seq x y z
N TRP A 1 -8.43 -11.15 -15.05
CA TRP A 1 -7.67 -10.22 -14.20
C TRP A 1 -6.20 -10.26 -14.64
N THR A 2 -5.47 -9.13 -14.55
CA THR A 2 -4.29 -8.82 -15.40
C THR A 2 -2.96 -8.59 -14.67
N PHE A 3 -2.87 -8.78 -13.35
CA PHE A 3 -1.60 -8.68 -12.59
C PHE A 3 -1.27 -10.02 -11.91
N PRO A 4 -0.22 -10.18 -11.08
CA PRO A 4 -0.05 -11.36 -10.23
C PRO A 4 -0.59 -11.13 -8.80
N TYR A 5 -1.07 -12.18 -8.15
CA TYR A 5 -1.78 -12.19 -6.87
C TYR A 5 -1.26 -13.42 -6.19
N LEU A 6 -0.25 -13.16 -5.38
CA LEU A 6 0.64 -14.17 -4.87
C LEU A 6 0.23 -14.52 -3.45
N TYR A 7 0.56 -15.73 -3.05
CA TYR A 7 0.37 -16.20 -1.69
C TYR A 7 1.71 -16.17 -0.95
N ASP A 8 1.84 -15.30 0.04
CA ASP A 8 2.98 -15.29 0.96
C ASP A 8 2.70 -16.23 2.14
N GLU A 9 2.92 -17.53 1.92
CA GLU A 9 2.69 -18.55 2.94
C GLU A 9 3.52 -18.31 4.22
N SER A 10 4.75 -17.84 4.06
CA SER A 10 5.69 -17.61 5.16
C SER A 10 5.41 -16.35 5.97
N GLN A 11 4.74 -15.37 5.36
CA GLN A 11 4.57 -14.00 5.84
C GLN A 11 5.87 -13.17 5.90
N HIS A 12 6.98 -13.70 5.39
CA HIS A 12 8.27 -13.03 5.40
C HIS A 12 8.30 -11.81 4.47
N VAL A 13 7.57 -11.83 3.35
CA VAL A 13 7.49 -10.66 2.47
C VAL A 13 6.72 -9.54 3.15
N ALA A 14 5.60 -9.86 3.80
CA ALA A 14 4.84 -8.89 4.59
C ALA A 14 5.70 -8.26 5.71
N LEU A 15 6.46 -9.07 6.45
CA LEU A 15 7.38 -8.60 7.50
C LEU A 15 8.51 -7.73 6.93
N ALA A 16 9.14 -8.15 5.83
CA ALA A 16 10.24 -7.43 5.20
C ALA A 16 9.84 -6.05 4.68
N TYR A 17 8.56 -5.88 4.30
CA TYR A 17 7.98 -4.61 3.87
C TYR A 17 7.37 -3.81 5.03
N SER A 18 7.45 -4.34 6.26
CA SER A 18 6.75 -3.82 7.45
C SER A 18 5.26 -3.56 7.18
N ALA A 19 4.62 -4.42 6.37
CA ALA A 19 3.22 -4.28 6.01
C ALA A 19 2.34 -4.50 7.26
N ALA A 20 1.36 -3.64 7.48
CA ALA A 20 0.59 -3.63 8.73
C ALA A 20 -0.87 -4.04 8.55
N CYS A 21 -1.50 -3.61 7.46
CA CYS A 21 -2.91 -3.80 7.22
C CYS A 21 -3.24 -4.24 5.79
N THR A 22 -4.51 -4.52 5.54
CA THR A 22 -5.02 -4.81 4.20
C THR A 22 -6.19 -3.87 3.88
N PRO A 23 -6.10 -3.05 2.82
CA PRO A 23 -4.92 -2.88 1.94
C PRO A 23 -3.77 -2.12 2.65
N ASP A 24 -2.53 -2.36 2.21
CA ASP A 24 -1.33 -1.55 2.49
C ASP A 24 -0.55 -1.44 1.17
N THR A 25 -0.40 -0.22 0.66
CA THR A 25 0.01 0.04 -0.73
C THR A 25 1.41 0.61 -0.77
N PHE A 26 2.25 0.08 -1.66
CA PHE A 26 3.64 0.50 -1.83
C PHE A 26 3.92 0.76 -3.31
N VAL A 27 4.38 1.96 -3.66
CA VAL A 27 4.81 2.32 -5.03
C VAL A 27 6.31 2.56 -5.02
N PHE A 28 7.00 1.96 -5.98
CA PHE A 28 8.44 2.08 -6.17
C PHE A 28 8.75 2.77 -7.50
N ASP A 29 9.79 3.60 -7.52
CA ASP A 29 10.27 4.25 -8.75
C ASP A 29 11.12 3.28 -9.62
N GLY A 30 11.62 3.79 -10.76
CA GLY A 30 12.50 3.03 -11.66
C GLY A 30 13.84 2.59 -11.05
N HIS A 31 14.20 3.12 -9.87
CA HIS A 31 15.38 2.74 -9.09
C HIS A 31 15.02 1.82 -7.91
N ARG A 32 13.77 1.33 -7.83
CA ARG A 32 13.24 0.53 -6.73
C ARG A 32 13.29 1.24 -5.37
N ARG A 33 13.21 2.57 -5.35
CA ARG A 33 13.04 3.34 -4.12
C ARG A 33 11.57 3.46 -3.79
N LEU A 34 11.21 3.29 -2.52
CA LEU A 34 9.85 3.54 -2.06
C LEU A 34 9.55 5.04 -2.19
N VAL A 35 8.56 5.39 -3.01
CA VAL A 35 8.17 6.79 -3.26
C VAL A 35 6.77 7.12 -2.77
N TYR A 36 5.92 6.10 -2.58
CA TYR A 36 4.62 6.25 -1.96
C TYR A 36 4.29 5.04 -1.09
N ARG A 37 3.80 5.30 0.13
CA ARG A 37 3.18 4.30 0.99
C ARG A 37 1.96 4.88 1.69
N GLY A 38 0.78 4.32 1.44
CA GLY A 38 -0.43 4.89 2.00
C GLY A 38 -1.73 4.25 1.53
N GLN A 39 -2.80 4.99 1.76
CA GLN A 39 -4.16 4.63 1.34
C GLN A 39 -4.27 4.52 -0.20
N LEU A 40 -5.37 3.95 -0.67
CA LEU A 40 -5.70 4.02 -2.09
C LEU A 40 -6.32 5.38 -2.42
N ASP A 41 -7.27 5.79 -1.56
CA ASP A 41 -8.02 7.04 -1.58
C ASP A 41 -8.63 7.30 -0.19
N GLY A 42 -9.47 8.32 -0.07
CA GLY A 42 -10.22 8.63 1.16
C GLY A 42 -11.46 7.74 1.42
N ALA A 43 -11.84 6.83 0.53
CA ALA A 43 -13.03 6.01 0.70
C ALA A 43 -12.86 4.97 1.81
N ARG A 44 -13.90 4.77 2.60
CA ARG A 44 -13.96 3.80 3.70
C ARG A 44 -15.32 3.13 3.74
N PRO A 45 -15.43 1.91 4.28
CA PRO A 45 -16.72 1.30 4.56
C PRO A 45 -17.59 2.27 5.38
N GLY A 46 -18.73 2.69 4.82
CA GLY A 46 -19.71 3.54 5.49
C GLY A 46 -19.51 5.06 5.39
N ASN A 47 -18.42 5.57 4.80
CA ASN A 47 -18.20 7.02 4.70
C ASN A 47 -18.77 7.67 3.42
N ASN A 48 -19.37 6.88 2.52
CA ASN A 48 -20.01 7.31 1.27
C ASN A 48 -19.12 8.09 0.29
N LEU A 49 -17.79 8.11 0.48
CA LEU A 49 -16.88 8.67 -0.50
C LEU A 49 -16.69 7.68 -1.67
N PRO A 50 -16.56 8.16 -2.91
CA PRO A 50 -16.35 7.31 -4.07
C PRO A 50 -14.99 6.61 -4.01
N VAL A 51 -14.95 5.34 -4.41
CA VAL A 51 -13.70 4.58 -4.58
C VAL A 51 -13.06 5.00 -5.90
N THR A 52 -11.88 5.61 -5.83
CA THR A 52 -11.19 6.27 -6.96
C THR A 52 -9.75 5.82 -7.12
N ALA A 53 -9.12 5.35 -6.03
CA ALA A 53 -7.69 5.15 -5.91
C ALA A 53 -6.87 6.42 -6.23
N ALA A 54 -7.43 7.61 -5.97
CA ALA A 54 -6.87 8.89 -6.40
C ALA A 54 -5.44 9.13 -5.88
N ASP A 55 -5.12 8.71 -4.65
CA ASP A 55 -3.81 8.99 -4.06
C ASP A 55 -2.72 8.10 -4.69
N VAL A 56 -2.98 6.79 -4.80
CA VAL A 56 -2.04 5.88 -5.46
C VAL A 56 -1.92 6.19 -6.95
N ARG A 57 -3.01 6.58 -7.63
CA ARG A 57 -2.97 7.02 -9.03
C ARG A 57 -2.09 8.25 -9.19
N GLY A 58 -2.27 9.27 -8.34
CA GLY A 58 -1.44 10.47 -8.35
C GLY A 58 0.04 10.16 -8.14
N ALA A 59 0.36 9.23 -7.24
CA ALA A 59 1.75 8.79 -7.05
C ALA A 59 2.32 8.08 -8.29
N VAL A 60 1.56 7.17 -8.91
CA VAL A 60 1.98 6.46 -10.13
C VAL A 60 2.15 7.44 -11.30
N ASP A 61 1.19 8.36 -11.49
CA ASP A 61 1.23 9.37 -12.55
C ASP A 61 2.44 10.29 -12.39
N ALA A 62 2.78 10.69 -11.17
CA ALA A 62 3.98 11.49 -10.89
C ALA A 62 5.27 10.73 -11.24
N VAL A 63 5.37 9.46 -10.86
CA VAL A 63 6.51 8.60 -11.24
C VAL A 63 6.64 8.49 -12.76
N LEU A 64 5.53 8.26 -13.46
CA LEU A 64 5.52 8.15 -14.93
C LEU A 64 5.87 9.48 -15.63
N ALA A 65 5.46 10.61 -15.05
CA ALA A 65 5.78 11.94 -15.56
C ALA A 65 7.19 12.42 -15.19
N GLY A 66 7.91 11.69 -14.33
CA GLY A 66 9.21 12.12 -13.79
C GLY A 66 9.10 13.35 -12.88
N THR A 67 7.94 13.58 -12.27
CA THR A 67 7.70 14.68 -11.34
C THR A 67 7.76 14.20 -9.89
N PRO A 68 7.96 15.10 -8.91
CA PRO A 68 7.94 14.71 -7.50
C PRO A 68 6.59 14.10 -7.10
N VAL A 69 6.64 12.94 -6.43
CA VAL A 69 5.46 12.33 -5.79
C VAL A 69 5.00 13.22 -4.63
N PRO A 70 3.69 13.41 -4.41
CA PRO A 70 3.19 14.20 -3.28
C PRO A 70 3.78 13.78 -1.94
N ALA A 71 4.26 14.77 -1.18
CA ALA A 71 4.82 14.55 0.15
C ALA A 71 3.73 14.18 1.17
N ASP A 72 2.52 14.69 0.98
CA ASP A 72 1.37 14.37 1.81
C ASP A 72 0.87 12.97 1.48
N GLN A 73 1.16 12.01 2.36
CA GLN A 73 0.77 10.62 2.23
C GLN A 73 -0.04 10.21 3.47
N PHE A 74 -1.30 9.83 3.25
CA PHE A 74 -2.16 9.34 4.32
C PHE A 74 -1.94 7.85 4.53
N PRO A 75 -1.75 7.39 5.79
CA PRO A 75 -1.56 5.98 6.09
C PRO A 75 -2.69 5.11 5.56
N ALA A 76 -2.34 3.89 5.16
CA ALA A 76 -3.32 2.88 4.80
C ALA A 76 -4.24 2.56 6.01
N MET A 77 -5.49 2.23 5.72
CA MET A 77 -6.48 1.90 6.75
C MET A 77 -7.24 0.65 6.33
N GLY A 78 -7.24 -0.34 7.22
CA GLY A 78 -7.95 -1.59 7.00
C GLY A 78 -7.75 -2.57 8.14
N CYS A 79 -8.20 -3.81 7.91
CA CYS A 79 -7.95 -4.91 8.83
C CYS A 79 -6.44 -5.13 8.98
N GLY A 80 -5.96 -5.35 10.21
CA GLY A 80 -4.57 -5.80 10.42
C GLY A 80 -4.32 -7.15 9.73
N ILE A 81 -3.10 -7.34 9.22
CA ILE A 81 -2.65 -8.61 8.65
C ILE A 81 -2.86 -9.74 9.65
N LYS A 82 -3.31 -10.90 9.15
CA LYS A 82 -3.57 -12.08 9.97
C LYS A 82 -2.29 -12.89 10.13
N TRP A 83 -1.49 -12.52 11.13
CA TRP A 83 -0.24 -13.19 11.44
C TRP A 83 -0.45 -14.62 11.94
N LYS A 84 0.43 -15.52 11.52
CA LYS A 84 0.56 -16.86 12.11
C LYS A 84 1.12 -16.70 13.53
N PRO A 85 0.77 -17.60 14.47
CA PRO A 85 1.31 -17.53 15.82
C PRO A 85 2.85 -17.51 15.81
N GLY A 86 3.44 -16.51 16.47
CA GLY A 86 4.89 -16.32 16.54
C GLY A 86 5.50 -15.47 15.42
N ASN A 87 4.69 -15.03 14.44
CA ASN A 87 5.10 -14.14 13.35
C ASN A 87 4.58 -12.71 13.54
N GLU A 88 4.03 -12.36 14.70
CA GLU A 88 3.56 -11.02 14.98
C GLU A 88 4.74 -10.01 14.94
N PRO A 89 4.60 -8.88 14.22
CA PRO A 89 5.63 -7.86 14.18
C PRO A 89 5.79 -7.16 15.54
N GLY A 90 7.03 -6.78 15.87
CA GLY A 90 7.36 -6.10 17.14
C GLY A 90 7.32 -4.57 17.09
N TYR A 91 6.79 -3.98 16.02
CA TYR A 91 6.66 -2.53 15.85
C TYR A 91 5.27 -2.00 16.19
#